data_AF-A0A151BEV9-F1
#
_entry.id   AF-A0A151BEV9-F1
#
_cell.length_a   1.000
_cell.length_b   1.000
_cell.length_c   1.000
_cell.angle_alpha   90.00
_cell.angle_beta   90.00
_cell.angle_gamma   90.00
#
_symmetry.space_group_name_H-M   'P 1'
#
loop_
_entity.id
_entity.type
_entity.pdbx_description
1 polymer ?
#
loop_
_entity_poly.entity_id
_entity_poly.type
_entity_poly.pdbx_seq_one_letter_code
_entity_poly.pdbx_strand_id
1 'polypeptide(L)'
;MPLQPESGVLLIKITDAPADLKHLNITIDSFEVKEVGGGWVKVGIPGGRVSFDLLRLSNSSIDAAFGELKPGRYQMVRMHIVGGLAYTNATLEDGRVIGVSVPSEKLMFITPVFEVRAGKKTILLLDLQVNTVHLASNPRHALKPALRVDVAVIYV
;
A
#
# COMPACT_ATOMS: atom_id res chain seq x y z
N MET A 1 -14.43 -36.62 8.04
CA MET A 1 -13.06 -36.05 7.91
C MET A 1 -13.18 -34.54 8.11
N PRO A 2 -12.24 -33.87 8.80
CA PRO A 2 -12.24 -32.42 8.82
C PRO A 2 -11.88 -31.88 7.43
N LEU A 3 -12.62 -30.88 6.95
CA LEU A 3 -12.30 -30.15 5.72
C LEU A 3 -10.93 -29.49 5.90
N GLN A 4 -9.98 -29.82 5.03
CA GLN A 4 -8.71 -29.09 4.97
C GLN A 4 -8.96 -27.74 4.28
N PRO A 5 -8.37 -26.65 4.79
CA PRO A 5 -8.53 -25.34 4.18
C PRO A 5 -7.87 -25.33 2.79
N GLU A 6 -8.61 -24.87 1.78
CA GLU A 6 -8.15 -24.78 0.39
C GLU A 6 -7.50 -23.42 0.06
N SER A 7 -7.62 -22.45 0.97
CA SER A 7 -7.14 -21.07 0.84
C SER A 7 -6.34 -20.62 2.07
N GLY A 8 -5.48 -19.63 1.88
CA GLY A 8 -4.83 -18.87 2.96
C GLY A 8 -5.25 -17.41 2.91
N VAL A 9 -5.14 -16.70 4.03
CA VAL A 9 -5.51 -15.28 4.12
C VAL A 9 -4.27 -14.42 3.92
N LEU A 10 -4.34 -13.50 2.97
CA LEU A 10 -3.37 -12.40 2.84
C LEU A 10 -3.99 -11.13 3.43
N LEU A 11 -3.27 -10.48 4.34
CA LEU A 11 -3.61 -9.16 4.87
C LEU A 11 -2.52 -8.17 4.49
N ILE A 12 -2.88 -7.10 3.80
CA ILE A 12 -1.98 -5.99 3.48
C ILE A 12 -2.22 -4.89 4.49
N LYS A 13 -1.17 -4.52 5.21
CA LYS A 13 -1.13 -3.40 6.13
C LYS A 13 -0.28 -2.28 5.55
N ILE A 14 -0.67 -1.05 5.84
CA ILE A 14 0.11 0.15 5.51
C ILE A 14 0.57 0.80 6.80
N THR A 15 1.84 1.20 6.82
CA THR A 15 2.47 2.00 7.87
C THR A 15 3.27 3.14 7.24
N ASP A 16 3.64 4.09 8.08
CA ASP A 16 4.39 5.30 7.75
C ASP A 16 5.81 5.28 8.34
N ALA A 17 6.69 6.06 7.70
CA ALA A 17 7.99 6.47 8.20
C ALA A 17 8.07 8.00 8.33
N PRO A 18 8.90 8.54 9.25
CA PRO A 18 8.90 9.97 9.58
C PRO A 18 9.00 10.89 8.35
N ALA A 19 8.15 11.91 8.30
CA ALA A 19 8.09 12.88 7.20
C ALA A 19 7.75 14.29 7.70
N ASP A 20 8.40 15.31 7.12
CA ASP A 20 8.23 16.74 7.48
C ASP A 20 7.03 17.37 6.74
N LEU A 21 5.82 16.89 7.02
CA LEU A 21 4.56 17.47 6.52
C LEU A 21 3.52 17.46 7.64
N LYS A 22 2.46 18.28 7.51
CA LYS A 22 1.36 18.27 8.49
C LYS A 22 0.35 17.16 8.23
N HIS A 23 -0.04 16.99 6.96
CA HIS A 23 -0.93 15.92 6.50
C HIS A 23 -0.51 15.44 5.11
N LEU A 24 -0.62 14.14 4.85
CA LEU A 24 -0.53 13.56 3.51
C LEU A 24 -1.66 12.53 3.35
N ASN A 25 -2.77 12.98 2.78
CA ASN A 25 -3.91 12.13 2.52
C ASN A 25 -3.66 11.32 1.24
N ILE A 26 -3.81 10.01 1.33
CA ILE A 26 -3.65 9.06 0.22
C ILE A 26 -4.90 8.20 0.14
N THR A 27 -5.40 7.99 -1.09
CA THR A 27 -6.47 7.03 -1.37
C THR A 27 -5.98 5.95 -2.33
N ILE A 28 -6.21 4.69 -1.97
CA ILE A 28 -5.87 3.51 -2.77
C ILE A 28 -7.16 2.75 -3.11
N ASP A 29 -7.33 2.35 -4.37
CA ASP A 29 -8.53 1.63 -4.84
C ASP A 29 -8.22 0.22 -5.39
N SER A 30 -6.95 -0.18 -5.44
CA SER A 30 -6.56 -1.47 -5.96
C SER A 30 -5.25 -1.96 -5.35
N PHE A 31 -5.24 -3.23 -4.94
CA PHE A 31 -4.05 -4.02 -4.65
C PHE A 31 -4.03 -5.31 -5.46
N GLU A 32 -2.86 -5.67 -5.96
CA GLU A 32 -2.60 -6.98 -6.58
C GLU A 32 -1.24 -7.51 -6.16
N VAL A 33 -1.14 -8.84 -6.00
CA VAL A 33 0.11 -9.53 -5.77
C VAL A 33 0.43 -10.46 -6.93
N LYS A 34 1.71 -10.69 -7.20
CA LYS A 34 2.15 -11.55 -8.30
C LYS A 34 2.65 -12.89 -7.78
N GLU A 35 2.07 -13.96 -8.29
CA GLU A 35 2.54 -15.32 -8.04
C GLU A 35 3.91 -15.55 -8.71
N VAL A 36 4.78 -16.32 -8.07
CA VAL A 36 6.08 -16.72 -8.65
C VAL A 36 5.83 -17.62 -9.86
N GLY A 37 6.20 -17.12 -11.05
CA GLY A 37 5.94 -17.83 -12.32
C GLY A 37 4.48 -17.79 -12.79
N GLY A 38 3.61 -17.08 -12.07
CA GLY A 38 2.17 -16.98 -12.36
C GLY A 38 1.71 -15.56 -12.66
N GLY A 39 0.39 -15.36 -12.52
CA GLY A 39 -0.31 -14.12 -12.83
C GLY A 39 -0.39 -13.12 -11.68
N TRP A 40 -1.03 -11.99 -11.95
CA TRP A 40 -1.44 -11.03 -10.92
C TRP A 40 -2.78 -11.47 -10.31
N VAL A 41 -2.86 -11.45 -8.98
CA VAL A 41 -4.04 -11.81 -8.20
C VAL A 41 -4.49 -10.57 -7.43
N LYS A 42 -5.78 -10.21 -7.55
CA LYS A 42 -6.36 -9.07 -6.83
C LYS A 42 -6.52 -9.39 -5.34
N VAL A 43 -6.23 -8.41 -4.49
CA VAL A 43 -6.51 -8.44 -3.06
C VAL A 43 -7.61 -7.42 -2.78
N GLY A 44 -8.67 -7.84 -2.08
CA GLY A 44 -9.87 -7.02 -1.88
C GLY A 44 -9.64 -5.87 -0.91
N ILE A 45 -10.16 -4.69 -1.25
CA ILE A 45 -10.23 -3.55 -0.33
C ILE A 45 -11.66 -3.45 0.18
N PRO A 46 -11.90 -3.49 1.51
CA PRO A 46 -13.22 -3.25 2.07
C PRO A 46 -13.79 -1.90 1.60
N GLY A 47 -15.01 -1.89 1.07
CA GLY A 47 -15.61 -0.67 0.51
C GLY A 47 -15.01 -0.21 -0.83
N GLY A 48 -14.10 -0.98 -1.41
CA GLY A 48 -13.49 -0.71 -2.73
C GLY A 48 -12.39 0.35 -2.74
N ARG A 49 -12.19 1.07 -1.64
CA ARG A 49 -11.10 2.04 -1.47
C ARG A 49 -10.71 2.18 -0.01
N VAL A 50 -9.46 2.52 0.24
CA VAL A 50 -8.95 2.88 1.56
C VAL A 50 -8.32 4.27 1.48
N SER A 51 -8.72 5.16 2.39
CA SER A 51 -8.20 6.52 2.50
C SER A 51 -7.61 6.71 3.89
N PHE A 52 -6.43 7.31 3.95
CA PHE A 52 -5.72 7.53 5.20
C PHE A 52 -4.81 8.74 5.10
N ASP A 53 -4.52 9.36 6.25
CA ASP A 53 -3.46 10.34 6.38
C ASP A 53 -2.18 9.58 6.77
N LEU A 54 -1.22 9.50 5.84
CA LEU A 54 0.00 8.72 6.02
C LEU A 54 0.73 9.15 7.29
N LEU A 55 0.81 10.46 7.56
CA LEU A 55 1.57 11.02 8.68
C LEU A 55 0.92 10.79 10.05
N ARG A 56 -0.33 10.31 10.06
CA ARG A 56 -1.00 9.86 11.29
C ARG A 56 -0.75 8.40 11.60
N LEU A 57 -0.06 7.67 10.71
CA LEU A 57 0.30 6.27 10.92
C LEU A 57 1.62 6.10 11.68
N SER A 58 2.24 7.16 12.20
CA SER A 58 3.47 7.05 12.99
C SER A 58 3.32 6.04 14.14
N ASN A 59 4.07 4.94 14.08
CA ASN A 59 4.01 3.79 14.99
C ASN A 59 2.68 3.01 15.01
N SER A 60 1.86 3.13 13.97
CA SER A 60 0.63 2.37 13.81
C SER A 60 0.48 1.85 12.38
N SER A 61 -0.48 0.96 12.16
CA SER A 61 -0.78 0.46 10.82
C SER A 61 -2.27 0.33 10.62
N ILE A 62 -2.70 0.44 9.37
CA ILE A 62 -4.08 0.20 8.96
C ILE A 62 -4.19 -1.11 8.18
N ASP A 63 -5.34 -1.75 8.28
CA ASP A 63 -5.71 -2.87 7.40
C ASP A 63 -6.21 -2.31 6.07
N ALA A 64 -5.36 -2.33 5.05
CA ALA A 64 -5.63 -1.70 3.77
C ALA A 64 -6.39 -2.62 2.80
N ALA A 65 -6.06 -3.91 2.81
CA ALA A 65 -6.68 -4.90 1.95
C ALA A 65 -6.57 -6.29 2.56
N PHE A 66 -7.53 -7.16 2.29
CA PHE A 66 -7.40 -8.58 2.62
C PHE A 66 -8.07 -9.45 1.56
N GLY A 67 -7.65 -10.71 1.49
CA GLY A 67 -8.27 -11.68 0.60
C GLY A 67 -7.87 -13.11 0.92
N GLU A 68 -8.75 -14.03 0.55
CA GLU A 68 -8.41 -15.45 0.47
C GLU A 68 -7.73 -15.75 -0.85
N LEU A 69 -6.51 -16.27 -0.76
CA LEU A 69 -5.67 -16.59 -1.91
C LEU A 69 -5.37 -18.09 -1.92
N LYS A 70 -5.08 -18.61 -3.11
CA LYS A 70 -4.58 -19.97 -3.25
C LYS A 70 -3.23 -20.11 -2.55
N PRO A 71 -2.96 -21.23 -1.86
CA PRO A 71 -1.66 -21.51 -1.31
C PRO A 71 -0.59 -21.47 -2.42
N GLY A 72 0.55 -20.82 -2.15
CA GLY A 72 1.57 -20.60 -3.16
C GLY A 72 2.58 -19.53 -2.77
N ARG A 73 3.55 -19.29 -3.65
CA ARG A 73 4.60 -18.28 -3.47
C ARG A 73 4.34 -17.05 -4.32
N TYR A 74 4.64 -15.89 -3.77
CA TYR A 74 4.41 -14.58 -4.39
C TYR A 74 5.65 -13.68 -4.23
N GLN A 75 5.85 -12.72 -5.13
CA GLN A 75 7.11 -11.96 -5.22
C GLN A 75 7.00 -10.46 -5.57
N MET A 76 5.79 -9.97 -5.84
CA MET A 76 5.57 -8.56 -6.15
C MET A 76 4.22 -8.11 -5.62
N VAL A 77 4.11 -6.83 -5.32
CA VAL A 77 2.86 -6.14 -5.04
C VAL A 77 2.74 -4.92 -5.94
N ARG A 78 1.53 -4.62 -6.40
CA ARG A 78 1.23 -3.36 -7.05
C ARG A 78 -0.04 -2.75 -6.50
N MET A 79 -0.08 -1.42 -6.47
CA MET A 79 -1.22 -0.66 -5.99
C MET A 79 -1.52 0.52 -6.91
N HIS A 80 -2.79 0.94 -6.94
CA HIS A 80 -3.20 2.15 -7.65
C HIS A 80 -3.60 3.23 -6.64
N ILE A 81 -2.96 4.41 -6.75
CA ILE A 81 -3.29 5.57 -5.93
C ILE A 81 -4.21 6.47 -6.75
N VAL A 82 -5.33 6.87 -6.16
CA VAL A 82 -6.33 7.70 -6.82
C VAL A 82 -5.88 9.16 -6.80
N GLY A 83 -5.71 9.74 -7.98
CA GLY A 83 -5.33 11.14 -8.13
C GLY A 83 -6.48 12.12 -7.92
N GLY A 84 -6.13 13.39 -7.74
CA GLY A 84 -7.08 14.49 -7.58
C GLY A 84 -7.21 14.95 -6.12
N LEU A 85 -7.49 16.24 -5.94
CA LEU A 85 -7.45 16.92 -4.64
C LEU A 85 -8.38 16.27 -3.59
N ALA A 86 -9.52 15.71 -4.00
CA ALA A 86 -10.46 15.02 -3.12
C ALA A 86 -9.95 13.66 -2.58
N TYR A 87 -8.94 13.08 -3.23
CA TYR A 87 -8.46 11.72 -2.97
C TYR A 87 -7.03 11.68 -2.45
N THR A 88 -6.14 12.46 -3.06
CA THR A 88 -4.74 12.54 -2.66
C THR A 88 -4.28 14.00 -2.62
N ASN A 89 -3.93 14.47 -1.43
CA ASN A 89 -3.51 15.85 -1.18
C ASN A 89 -2.53 15.93 0.00
N ALA A 90 -1.78 17.01 0.06
CA ALA A 90 -0.88 17.31 1.17
C ALA A 90 -1.27 18.64 1.82
N THR A 91 -1.09 18.74 3.13
CA THR A 91 -1.16 20.01 3.87
C THR A 91 0.25 20.42 4.27
N LEU A 92 0.68 21.57 3.77
CA LEU A 92 1.97 22.17 4.10
C LEU A 92 1.96 22.77 5.52
N GLU A 93 3.13 23.10 6.05
CA GLU A 93 3.27 23.70 7.38
C GLU A 93 2.50 25.02 7.53
N ASP A 94 2.43 25.81 6.46
CA ASP A 94 1.66 27.07 6.40
C ASP A 94 0.13 26.87 6.30
N GLY A 95 -0.34 25.61 6.30
CA GLY A 95 -1.76 25.25 6.26
C GLY A 95 -2.37 25.18 4.87
N ARG A 96 -1.62 25.51 3.80
CA ARG A 96 -2.13 25.35 2.43
C ARG A 96 -2.30 23.88 2.06
N VAL A 97 -3.42 23.56 1.41
CA VAL A 97 -3.70 22.24 0.86
C VAL A 97 -3.35 22.23 -0.63
N ILE A 98 -2.49 21.30 -1.03
CA ILE A 98 -2.06 21.11 -2.41
C ILE A 98 -2.46 19.73 -2.93
N GLY A 99 -2.76 19.66 -4.22
CA GLY A 99 -2.94 18.38 -4.91
C GLY A 99 -1.60 17.68 -5.09
N VAL A 100 -1.57 16.37 -4.87
CA VAL A 100 -0.38 15.54 -5.13
C VAL A 100 -0.55 14.86 -6.48
N SER A 101 0.41 15.06 -7.37
CA SER A 101 0.42 14.39 -8.67
C SER A 101 0.84 12.94 -8.50
N VAL A 102 -0.12 12.03 -8.61
CA VAL A 102 0.14 10.59 -8.57
C VAL A 102 0.23 10.04 -10.00
N PRO A 103 1.03 8.99 -10.25
CA PRO A 103 1.03 8.31 -11.53
C PRO A 103 -0.35 7.71 -11.82
N SER A 104 -0.80 7.78 -13.07
CA SER A 104 -2.02 7.10 -13.53
C SER A 104 -1.86 5.57 -13.60
N GLU A 105 -0.62 5.09 -13.58
CA GLU A 105 -0.26 3.67 -13.60
C GLU A 105 -0.15 3.10 -12.19
N LYS A 106 -0.28 1.77 -12.07
CA LYS A 106 -0.08 1.10 -10.79
C LYS A 106 1.39 1.20 -10.38
N LEU A 107 1.62 1.61 -9.13
CA LEU A 107 2.93 1.54 -8.50
C LEU A 107 3.26 0.09 -8.20
N MET A 108 4.41 -0.37 -8.67
CA MET A 108 4.85 -1.77 -8.56
C MET A 108 6.11 -1.84 -7.71
N PHE A 109 6.13 -2.79 -6.79
CA PHE A 109 7.23 -3.00 -5.85
C PHE A 109 7.59 -4.49 -5.80
N ILE A 110 8.90 -4.75 -5.76
CA ILE A 110 9.42 -6.10 -5.54
C ILE A 110 9.37 -6.37 -4.04
N THR A 111 8.86 -7.54 -3.66
CA THR A 111 8.84 -7.99 -2.27
C THR A 111 9.89 -9.07 -2.07
N PRO A 112 10.35 -9.32 -0.83
CA PRO A 112 10.86 -10.64 -0.49
C PRO A 112 9.84 -11.70 -0.93
N VAL A 113 10.30 -12.85 -1.43
CA VAL A 113 9.37 -13.94 -1.79
C VAL A 113 8.65 -14.38 -0.52
N PHE A 114 7.32 -14.41 -0.57
CA PHE A 114 6.48 -14.82 0.54
C PHE A 114 5.53 -15.94 0.17
N GLU A 115 5.10 -16.69 1.17
CA GLU A 115 4.20 -17.83 1.00
C GLU A 115 2.82 -17.51 1.59
N VAL A 116 1.76 -17.82 0.85
CA VAL A 116 0.42 -17.95 1.41
C VAL A 116 0.20 -19.43 1.67
N ARG A 117 -0.14 -19.78 2.92
CA ARG A 117 -0.36 -21.18 3.33
C ARG A 117 -1.84 -21.42 3.64
N ALA A 118 -2.32 -22.60 3.28
CA ALA A 118 -3.68 -23.03 3.57
C ALA A 118 -3.99 -22.92 5.08
N GLY A 119 -5.12 -22.27 5.40
CA GLY A 119 -5.59 -22.06 6.77
C GLY A 119 -4.74 -21.13 7.64
N LYS A 120 -3.78 -20.41 7.05
CA LYS A 120 -2.89 -19.48 7.76
C LYS A 120 -3.09 -18.05 7.28
N LYS A 121 -2.64 -17.09 8.10
CA LYS A 121 -2.64 -15.68 7.76
C LYS A 121 -1.21 -15.22 7.48
N THR A 122 -1.00 -14.66 6.31
CA THR A 122 0.23 -13.96 5.93
C THR A 122 -0.06 -12.46 5.90
N ILE A 123 0.77 -11.66 6.57
CA ILE A 123 0.68 -10.20 6.58
C ILE A 123 1.81 -9.63 5.72
N LEU A 124 1.47 -8.75 4.79
CA LEU A 124 2.40 -7.84 4.13
C LEU A 124 2.30 -6.47 4.77
N LEU A 125 3.37 -6.01 5.38
CA LEU A 125 3.48 -4.65 5.89
C LEU A 125 4.18 -3.80 4.84
N LEU A 126 3.45 -2.84 4.28
CA LEU A 126 3.96 -1.84 3.34
C LEU A 126 4.32 -0.58 4.13
N ASP A 127 5.62 -0.29 4.22
CA ASP A 127 6.14 0.93 4.83
C ASP A 127 6.33 1.99 3.74
N LEU A 128 5.43 2.99 3.73
CA LEU A 128 5.42 4.07 2.74
C LEU A 128 6.29 5.22 3.24
N GLN A 129 7.40 5.45 2.57
CA GLN A 129 8.37 6.49 2.88
C GLN A 129 8.26 7.61 1.85
N VAL A 130 7.96 8.83 2.28
CA VAL A 130 7.79 9.97 1.36
C VAL A 130 8.86 11.02 1.60
N ASN A 131 9.64 11.33 0.56
CA ASN A 131 10.54 12.47 0.55
C ASN A 131 9.74 13.77 0.37
N THR A 132 9.40 14.40 1.49
CA THR A 132 8.58 15.61 1.56
C THR A 132 9.26 16.83 0.94
N VAL A 133 10.58 16.95 1.11
CA VAL A 133 11.38 18.02 0.49
C VAL A 133 11.29 17.94 -1.03
N HIS A 134 11.42 16.73 -1.59
CA HIS A 134 11.27 16.52 -3.02
C HIS A 134 9.84 16.81 -3.49
N LEU A 135 8.83 16.40 -2.72
CA LEU A 135 7.42 16.66 -3.05
C LEU A 135 7.09 18.16 -3.05
N ALA A 136 7.57 18.91 -2.06
CA ALA A 136 7.31 20.33 -1.91
C ALA A 136 8.06 21.19 -2.94
N SER A 137 9.31 20.84 -3.25
CA SER A 137 10.16 21.57 -4.22
C SER A 137 9.85 21.22 -5.68
N ASN A 138 9.16 20.12 -5.95
CA ASN A 138 8.75 19.75 -7.30
C ASN A 138 7.54 20.59 -7.74
N PRO A 139 7.61 21.37 -8.83
CA PRO A 139 6.50 22.19 -9.31
C PRO A 139 5.21 21.42 -9.65
N ARG A 140 5.33 20.10 -9.89
CA ARG A 140 4.19 19.22 -10.15
C ARG A 140 3.71 18.46 -8.91
N HIS A 141 4.41 18.59 -7.78
CA HIS A 141 4.14 17.84 -6.55
C HIS A 141 3.99 16.33 -6.82
N ALA A 142 4.93 15.77 -7.59
CA ALA A 142 4.85 14.39 -8.05
C ALA A 142 5.24 13.39 -6.96
N LEU A 143 4.36 12.41 -6.72
CA LEU A 143 4.59 11.35 -5.73
C LEU A 143 5.63 10.33 -6.18
N LYS A 144 5.82 10.12 -7.49
CA LYS A 144 6.91 9.31 -8.07
C LYS A 144 7.90 10.32 -8.67
N PRO A 145 9.03 10.64 -8.00
CA PRO A 145 9.89 9.71 -7.26
C PRO A 145 9.90 9.87 -5.73
N ALA A 146 9.05 10.73 -5.16
CA ALA A 146 9.07 11.02 -3.73
C ALA A 146 8.72 9.81 -2.84
N LEU A 147 7.96 8.84 -3.34
CA LEU A 147 7.51 7.66 -2.61
C LEU A 147 8.44 6.47 -2.83
N ARG A 148 8.97 5.94 -1.73
CA ARG A 148 9.58 4.62 -1.61
C ARG A 148 8.65 3.73 -0.79
N VAL A 149 8.65 2.43 -1.08
CA VAL A 149 7.93 1.44 -0.28
C VAL A 149 8.88 0.32 0.09
N ASP A 150 9.05 0.11 1.39
CA ASP A 150 9.72 -1.07 1.92
C ASP A 150 8.65 -2.10 2.32
N VAL A 151 8.93 -3.39 2.10
CA VAL A 151 7.94 -4.46 2.31
C VAL A 151 8.49 -5.50 3.28
N ALA A 152 7.75 -5.72 4.38
CA ALA A 152 8.01 -6.78 5.34
C ALA A 152 6.90 -7.85 5.32
N VAL A 153 7.28 -9.09 5.60
CA VAL A 153 6.39 -10.25 5.59
C VAL A 153 6.33 -10.83 7.00
N ILE A 154 5.11 -11.02 7.51
CA ILE A 154 4.89 -11.57 8.86
C ILE A 154 3.93 -12.77 8.74
N TYR A 155 4.32 -13.90 9.32
CA TYR A 155 3.49 -15.10 9.39
C TYR A 155 2.81 -15.18 10.76
N VAL A 156 1.50 -15.45 10.77
CA VAL A 156 0.67 -15.52 11.98
C VAL A 156 -0.13 -16.82 12.02
#